data_AF-A0A8T6QHF0-F1
#
_entry.id   AF-A0A8T6QHF0-F1
#
_cell.length_a   1.000
_cell.length_b   1.000
_cell.length_c   1.000
_cell.angle_alpha   90.00
_cell.angle_beta   90.00
_cell.angle_gamma   90.00
#
_symmetry.space_group_name_H-M   'P 1'
#
loop_
_entity.id
_entity.type
_entity.pdbx_description
1 polymer ?
#
loop_
_entity_poly.entity_id
_entity_poly.type
_entity_poly.pdbx_seq_one_letter_code
_entity_poly.pdbx_strand_id
1 'polypeptide(L)'
;VGVGQSETGVARMVDCFISLQIAGGGDDLQGIKKGLMEVADLIVINKDDGDNHTNVAIARHMYESALHILRRKYDEWQPRVLTCSALEKRGIDEIWHAIIDFKTALTASGRLQQVRQQQSVEWLRKQTEEEVLNHLFANEDFDRYYRQTLLAVKNNTLSPRTGLR
;
A
#
# COMPACT_ATOMS: atom_id res chain seq x y z
N VAL A 1 6.84 -4.86 -12.55
CA VAL A 1 6.79 -4.49 -11.12
C VAL A 1 5.35 -4.70 -10.67
N GLY A 2 5.11 -5.60 -9.73
CA GLY A 2 3.74 -5.94 -9.31
C GLY A 2 3.07 -4.76 -8.63
N VAL A 3 1.94 -4.34 -9.16
CA VAL A 3 1.05 -3.34 -8.56
C VAL A 3 0.63 -3.86 -7.18
N GLY A 4 0.88 -3.12 -6.09
CA GLY A 4 0.62 -3.53 -4.70
C GLY A 4 1.86 -3.67 -3.80
N GLN A 5 3.05 -3.89 -4.37
CA GLN A 5 4.29 -3.98 -3.58
C GLN A 5 4.81 -2.60 -3.14
N SER A 6 4.66 -1.60 -4.00
CA SER A 6 5.03 -0.21 -3.72
C SER A 6 4.19 0.41 -2.61
N GLU A 7 2.88 0.19 -2.66
CA GLU A 7 1.89 0.73 -1.72
C GLU A 7 2.13 0.19 -0.32
N THR A 8 2.32 -1.13 -0.21
CA THR A 8 2.68 -1.78 1.06
C THR A 8 4.03 -1.29 1.57
N GLY A 9 4.99 -1.04 0.68
CA GLY A 9 6.28 -0.46 1.04
C GLY A 9 6.16 0.92 1.69
N VAL A 10 5.39 1.83 1.08
CA VAL A 10 5.13 3.17 1.63
C VAL A 10 4.34 3.09 2.94
N ALA A 11 3.34 2.22 3.04
CA ALA A 11 2.56 2.04 4.27
C ALA A 11 3.42 1.57 5.47
N ARG A 12 4.56 0.93 5.23
CA ARG A 12 5.51 0.48 6.28
C ARG A 12 6.47 1.56 6.76
N MET A 13 6.42 2.77 6.21
CA MET A 13 7.32 3.88 6.58
C MET A 13 6.59 5.16 6.99
N VAL A 14 5.26 5.12 7.10
CA VAL A 14 4.43 6.28 7.46
C VAL A 14 3.54 5.95 8.65
N ASP A 15 3.14 6.98 9.39
CA ASP A 15 2.16 6.86 10.47
C ASP A 15 0.75 6.59 9.93
N CYS A 16 0.34 7.35 8.92
CA CYS A 16 -0.98 7.32 8.30
C CYS A 16 -0.81 7.20 6.78
N PHE A 17 -1.35 6.14 6.20
CA PHE A 17 -1.32 5.90 4.75
C PHE A 17 -2.64 6.31 4.11
N ILE A 18 -2.56 7.22 3.13
CA ILE A 18 -3.71 7.78 2.42
C ILE A 18 -3.66 7.33 0.97
N SER A 19 -4.75 6.72 0.51
CA SER A 19 -4.89 6.31 -0.89
C SER A 19 -5.78 7.28 -1.65
N LEU A 20 -5.25 7.85 -2.73
CA LEU A 20 -6.01 8.73 -3.62
C LEU A 20 -6.60 7.93 -4.78
N GLN A 21 -7.89 8.07 -5.01
CA GLN A 21 -8.68 7.38 -6.04
C GLN A 21 -9.39 8.39 -6.93
N ILE A 22 -9.82 7.95 -8.12
CA ILE A 22 -10.59 8.72 -9.09
C ILE A 22 -11.83 7.91 -9.45
N ALA A 23 -12.99 8.55 -9.50
CA ALA A 23 -14.23 7.90 -9.94
C ALA A 23 -14.33 7.82 -11.48
N GLY A 24 -15.00 6.78 -11.99
CA GLY A 24 -15.27 6.63 -13.42
C GLY A 24 -14.09 6.12 -14.24
N GLY A 25 -13.04 5.60 -13.58
CA GLY A 25 -11.82 5.13 -14.23
C GLY A 25 -11.94 3.80 -14.99
N GLY A 26 -13.15 3.23 -15.13
CA GLY A 26 -13.39 1.90 -15.71
C GLY A 26 -12.94 0.73 -14.82
N ASP A 27 -12.09 1.02 -13.84
CA ASP A 27 -11.58 0.08 -12.83
C ASP A 27 -12.48 -0.01 -11.58
N ASP A 28 -13.58 0.72 -11.49
CA ASP A 28 -14.35 0.81 -10.23
C ASP A 28 -14.85 -0.58 -9.74
N LEU A 29 -15.13 -1.54 -10.63
CA LEU A 29 -15.53 -2.90 -10.23
C LEU A 29 -14.37 -3.92 -10.14
N GLN A 30 -13.22 -3.68 -10.78
CA GLN A 30 -12.04 -4.57 -10.74
C GLN A 30 -10.88 -4.03 -9.85
N GLY A 31 -11.00 -2.80 -9.37
CA GLY A 31 -9.93 -1.97 -8.81
C GLY A 31 -9.90 -1.89 -7.29
N ILE A 32 -10.77 -2.60 -6.57
CA ILE A 32 -10.60 -2.83 -5.13
C ILE A 32 -9.42 -3.79 -4.95
N LYS A 33 -8.21 -3.25 -5.02
CA LYS A 33 -6.98 -4.00 -4.76
C LYS A 33 -7.01 -4.40 -3.31
N LYS A 34 -7.25 -5.68 -3.03
CA LYS A 34 -7.29 -6.23 -1.66
C LYS A 34 -6.11 -5.73 -0.81
N GLY A 35 -4.89 -5.74 -1.38
CA GLY A 35 -3.69 -5.25 -0.69
C GLY A 35 -3.71 -3.75 -0.36
N LEU A 36 -4.38 -2.91 -1.16
CA LEU A 36 -4.57 -1.49 -0.84
C LEU A 36 -5.52 -1.31 0.34
N MET A 37 -6.64 -2.05 0.32
CA MET A 37 -7.65 -1.97 1.37
C MET A 37 -7.13 -2.43 2.73
N GLU A 38 -6.17 -3.35 2.74
CA GLU A 38 -5.52 -3.84 3.95
C GLU A 38 -4.59 -2.82 4.61
N VAL A 39 -4.08 -1.83 3.85
CA VAL A 39 -3.10 -0.86 4.35
C VAL A 39 -3.62 0.57 4.49
N ALA A 40 -4.73 0.92 3.81
CA ALA A 40 -5.32 2.26 3.82
C ALA A 40 -5.91 2.65 5.18
N ASP A 41 -5.40 3.76 5.72
CA ASP A 41 -5.98 4.41 6.90
C ASP A 41 -7.05 5.43 6.50
N LEU A 42 -6.86 6.07 5.32
CA LEU A 42 -7.82 6.92 4.65
C LEU A 42 -7.86 6.62 3.15
N ILE A 43 -9.04 6.72 2.57
CA ILE A 43 -9.23 6.74 1.11
C ILE A 43 -9.83 8.09 0.73
N VAL A 44 -9.28 8.73 -0.29
CA VAL A 44 -9.76 10.01 -0.77
C VAL A 44 -10.09 9.87 -2.25
N ILE A 45 -11.32 10.23 -2.63
CA ILE A 45 -11.74 10.27 -4.03
C ILE A 45 -11.64 11.72 -4.50
N ASN A 46 -10.67 11.98 -5.36
CA ASN A 46 -10.40 13.32 -5.88
C ASN A 46 -11.22 13.58 -7.15
N LYS A 47 -11.28 14.85 -7.56
CA LYS A 47 -12.09 15.36 -8.68
C LYS A 47 -13.60 15.27 -8.42
N ASP A 48 -13.99 15.63 -7.21
CA ASP A 48 -15.37 15.90 -6.84
C ASP A 48 -15.78 17.31 -7.29
N ASP A 49 -15.85 17.46 -8.61
CA ASP A 49 -16.09 18.72 -9.31
C ASP A 49 -16.89 18.53 -10.61
N GLY A 50 -17.47 19.63 -11.09
CA GLY A 50 -18.31 19.67 -12.28
C GLY A 50 -19.46 18.66 -12.24
N ASP A 51 -19.63 17.90 -13.32
CA ASP A 51 -20.70 16.90 -13.45
C ASP A 51 -20.33 15.54 -12.84
N ASN A 52 -19.17 15.41 -12.19
CA ASN A 52 -18.64 14.13 -11.72
C ASN A 52 -19.15 13.71 -10.32
N HIS A 53 -19.91 14.57 -9.64
CA HIS A 53 -20.40 14.36 -8.26
C HIS A 53 -21.09 13.00 -8.06
N THR A 54 -21.92 12.57 -9.02
CA THR A 54 -22.65 11.29 -8.92
C THR A 54 -21.70 10.10 -8.96
N ASN A 55 -20.71 10.10 -9.86
CA ASN A 55 -19.73 9.01 -9.96
C ASN A 55 -18.85 8.95 -8.71
N VAL A 56 -18.45 10.11 -8.19
CA VAL A 56 -17.68 10.22 -6.95
C VAL A 56 -18.45 9.67 -5.77
N ALA A 57 -19.75 9.98 -5.65
CA ALA A 57 -20.60 9.45 -4.60
C ALA A 57 -20.74 7.92 -4.67
N ILE A 58 -20.91 7.35 -5.87
CA ILE A 58 -20.96 5.89 -6.08
C ILE A 58 -19.65 5.23 -5.66
N ALA A 59 -18.52 5.75 -6.14
CA ALA A 59 -17.20 5.22 -5.81
C ALA A 59 -16.93 5.32 -4.29
N ARG A 60 -17.32 6.43 -3.66
CA ARG A 60 -17.19 6.63 -2.21
C ARG A 60 -17.95 5.55 -1.46
N HIS A 61 -19.23 5.37 -1.80
CA HIS A 61 -20.08 4.39 -1.14
C HIS A 61 -19.57 2.96 -1.30
N MET A 62 -19.03 2.64 -2.47
CA MET A 62 -18.41 1.34 -2.73
C MET A 62 -17.20 1.08 -1.83
N TYR A 63 -16.28 2.05 -1.71
CA TYR A 63 -15.11 1.91 -0.81
C TYR A 63 -15.52 1.87 0.67
N GLU A 64 -16.50 2.68 1.10
CA GLU A 64 -17.01 2.63 2.48
C GLU A 64 -17.59 1.26 2.79
N SER A 65 -18.40 0.71 1.89
CA SER A 65 -19.01 -0.61 2.04
C SER A 65 -17.95 -1.71 2.15
N ALA A 66 -16.92 -1.67 1.30
CA ALA A 66 -15.81 -2.64 1.35
C ALA A 66 -15.05 -2.55 2.69
N LEU A 67 -14.75 -1.34 3.18
CA LEU A 67 -14.06 -1.11 4.45
C LEU A 67 -14.87 -1.54 5.68
N HIS A 68 -16.20 -1.49 5.60
CA HIS A 68 -17.07 -1.96 6.68
C HIS A 68 -17.12 -3.49 6.79
N ILE A 69 -16.90 -4.21 5.68
CA ILE A 69 -16.88 -5.67 5.65
C ILE A 69 -15.52 -6.21 6.11
N LEU A 70 -14.44 -5.50 5.78
CA LEU A 70 -13.08 -5.93 6.11
C LEU A 70 -12.76 -5.70 7.60
N ARG A 71 -11.89 -6.56 8.14
CA ARG A 71 -11.34 -6.35 9.48
C ARG A 71 -10.53 -5.07 9.49
N ARG A 72 -10.70 -4.26 10.54
CA ARG A 72 -9.88 -3.07 10.76
C ARG A 72 -8.41 -3.45 10.90
N LYS A 73 -7.54 -2.64 10.29
CA LYS A 73 -6.08 -2.71 10.44
C LYS A 73 -5.64 -2.41 11.87
N TYR A 74 -6.31 -1.45 12.52
CA TYR A 74 -6.15 -1.08 13.91
C TYR A 74 -7.51 -1.12 14.61
N ASP A 75 -7.58 -1.70 15.80
CA ASP A 75 -8.86 -1.80 16.51
C ASP A 75 -9.43 -0.40 16.85
N GLU A 76 -8.55 0.58 17.05
CA GLU A 76 -8.84 1.97 17.38
C GLU A 76 -9.34 2.81 16.20
N TRP A 77 -9.16 2.34 14.96
CA TRP A 77 -9.45 3.14 13.78
C TRP A 77 -10.25 2.38 12.72
N GLN A 78 -11.44 2.90 12.41
CA GLN A 78 -12.16 2.54 11.20
C GLN A 78 -11.67 3.44 10.05
N PRO A 79 -11.08 2.87 8.98
CA PRO A 79 -10.68 3.66 7.83
C PRO A 79 -11.85 4.46 7.26
N ARG A 80 -11.59 5.72 6.90
CA ARG A 80 -12.61 6.64 6.38
C ARG A 80 -12.43 6.86 4.88
N VAL A 81 -13.53 7.07 4.17
CA VAL A 81 -13.53 7.48 2.76
C VAL A 81 -14.04 8.90 2.66
N LEU A 82 -13.26 9.77 2.06
CA LEU A 82 -13.55 11.19 1.88
C LEU A 82 -13.54 11.55 0.40
N THR A 83 -14.12 12.68 0.06
CA THR A 83 -14.09 13.23 -1.31
C THR A 83 -13.46 14.62 -1.28
N CYS A 84 -12.80 15.00 -2.35
CA CYS A 84 -12.24 16.34 -2.49
C CYS A 84 -12.19 16.78 -3.96
N SER A 85 -12.11 18.10 -4.15
CA SER A 85 -11.58 18.68 -5.37
C SER A 85 -10.35 19.48 -5.00
N ALA A 86 -9.18 18.90 -5.30
CA ALA A 86 -7.91 19.58 -5.07
C ALA A 86 -7.79 20.88 -5.89
N LEU A 87 -8.33 20.89 -7.11
CA LEU A 87 -8.28 22.05 -8.00
C LEU A 87 -9.16 23.19 -7.49
N GLU A 88 -10.35 22.87 -6.99
CA GLU A 88 -11.28 23.84 -6.41
C GLU A 88 -11.04 24.08 -4.91
N LYS A 89 -10.00 23.47 -4.33
CA LYS A 89 -9.61 23.61 -2.91
C LYS A 89 -10.72 23.24 -1.92
N ARG A 90 -11.53 22.23 -2.23
CA ARG A 90 -12.59 21.69 -1.36
C ARG A 90 -12.23 20.32 -0.79
N GLY A 91 -12.61 20.03 0.44
CA GLY A 91 -12.40 18.72 1.07
C GLY A 91 -11.00 18.53 1.69
N ILE A 92 -10.09 19.48 1.51
CA ILE A 92 -8.69 19.36 1.95
C ILE A 92 -8.59 19.51 3.48
N ASP A 93 -9.34 20.45 4.05
CA ASP A 93 -9.36 20.66 5.50
C ASP A 93 -9.97 19.45 6.22
N GLU A 94 -11.02 18.86 5.66
CA GLU A 94 -11.66 17.65 6.19
C GLU A 94 -10.73 16.44 6.16
N ILE A 95 -9.92 16.30 5.10
CA ILE A 95 -8.89 15.26 5.04
C ILE A 95 -7.84 15.49 6.15
N TRP A 96 -7.40 16.72 6.35
CA TRP A 96 -6.45 17.05 7.40
C TRP A 96 -7.00 16.77 8.81
N HIS A 97 -8.25 17.15 9.07
CA HIS A 97 -8.93 16.80 10.32
C HIS A 97 -9.00 15.28 10.53
N ALA A 98 -9.28 14.50 9.49
CA ALA A 98 -9.30 13.05 9.60
C ALA A 98 -7.91 12.45 9.92
N ILE A 99 -6.82 13.05 9.42
CA ILE A 99 -5.45 12.66 9.79
C ILE A 99 -5.17 12.98 11.26
N ILE A 100 -5.63 14.12 11.75
CA ILE A 100 -5.51 14.49 13.17
C ILE A 100 -6.31 13.52 14.05
N ASP A 101 -7.53 13.18 13.66
CA ASP A 101 -8.36 12.20 14.36
C ASP A 101 -7.66 10.84 14.43
N PHE A 102 -7.08 10.37 13.31
CA PHE A 102 -6.32 9.12 13.25
C PHE A 102 -5.16 9.14 14.24
N LYS A 103 -4.35 10.22 14.22
CA LYS A 103 -3.23 10.38 15.14
C LYS A 103 -3.71 10.38 16.60
N THR A 104 -4.80 11.07 16.89
CA THR A 104 -5.38 11.16 18.24
C THR A 104 -5.83 9.78 18.72
N ALA A 105 -6.55 9.03 17.89
CA ALA A 105 -7.04 7.69 18.22
C ALA A 105 -5.88 6.71 18.54
N LEU A 106 -4.85 6.66 17.69
CA LEU A 106 -3.74 5.73 17.89
C LEU A 106 -2.74 6.17 18.96
N THR A 107 -2.66 7.47 19.27
CA THR A 107 -1.82 7.95 20.38
C THR A 107 -2.49 7.69 21.72
N ALA A 108 -3.81 7.78 21.81
CA ALA A 108 -4.56 7.51 23.04
C ALA A 108 -4.37 6.07 23.56
N SER A 109 -4.21 5.09 22.67
CA SER A 109 -3.91 3.69 23.04
C SER A 109 -2.41 3.37 23.12
N GLY A 110 -1.52 4.31 22.78
CA GLY A 110 -0.08 4.07 22.62
C GLY A 110 0.30 3.28 21.36
N ARG A 111 -0.68 2.88 20.54
CA ARG A 111 -0.49 2.08 19.33
C ARG A 111 0.44 2.75 18.32
N LEU A 112 0.38 4.07 18.16
CA LEU A 112 1.22 4.78 17.19
C LEU A 112 2.71 4.58 17.47
N GLN A 113 3.11 4.61 18.74
CA GLN A 113 4.50 4.41 19.16
C GLN A 113 4.96 2.98 18.91
N GLN A 114 4.09 2.00 19.17
CA GLN A 114 4.34 0.59 18.86
C GLN A 114 4.52 0.37 17.34
N VAL A 115 3.67 0.98 16.52
CA VAL A 115 3.76 0.89 15.04
C VAL A 115 5.10 1.43 14.56
N ARG A 116 5.51 2.63 15.01
CA ARG A 116 6.81 3.22 14.64
C ARG A 116 8.01 2.35 15.02
N GLN A 117 7.97 1.74 16.21
CA GLN A 117 9.02 0.83 16.66
C GLN A 117 9.08 -0.42 15.77
N GLN A 118 7.93 -1.01 15.45
CA GLN A 118 7.84 -2.18 14.56
C GLN A 118 8.36 -1.83 13.15
N GLN A 119 7.92 -0.71 12.58
CA GLN A 119 8.37 -0.23 11.28
C GLN A 119 9.89 -0.01 11.23
N SER A 120 10.49 0.56 12.28
CA SER A 120 11.94 0.78 12.35
C SER A 120 12.73 -0.53 12.34
N VAL A 121 12.26 -1.54 13.10
CA VAL A 121 12.87 -2.87 13.14
C VAL A 121 12.70 -3.60 11.80
N GLU A 122 11.50 -3.56 11.22
CA GLU A 122 11.21 -4.15 9.91
C GLU A 122 12.05 -3.50 8.81
N TRP A 123 12.19 -2.18 8.84
CA TRP A 123 13.02 -1.44 7.89
C TRP A 123 14.48 -1.87 7.99
N LEU A 124 15.06 -1.89 9.19
CA LEU A 124 16.45 -2.32 9.40
C LEU A 124 16.68 -3.74 8.89
N ARG A 125 15.76 -4.66 9.21
CA ARG A 125 15.81 -6.05 8.73
C ARG A 125 15.80 -6.10 7.21
N LYS A 126 14.85 -5.41 6.58
CA LYS A 126 14.69 -5.41 5.12
C LYS A 126 15.90 -4.81 4.42
N GLN A 127 16.45 -3.70 4.93
CA GLN A 127 17.66 -3.10 4.36
C GLN A 127 18.88 -4.03 4.51
N THR A 128 18.99 -4.74 5.64
CA THR A 128 20.07 -5.73 5.82
C THR A 128 19.94 -6.87 4.80
N GLU A 129 18.73 -7.39 4.60
CA GLU A 129 18.45 -8.42 3.59
C GLU A 129 18.75 -7.91 2.17
N GLU A 130 18.27 -6.71 1.82
CA GLU A 130 18.51 -6.09 0.51
C GLU A 130 19.99 -5.84 0.26
N GLU A 131 20.75 -5.34 1.24
CA GLU A 131 22.18 -5.06 1.09
C GLU A 131 23.01 -6.34 0.87
N VAL A 132 22.71 -7.40 1.61
CA VAL A 132 23.38 -8.71 1.43
C VAL A 132 23.07 -9.28 0.05
N LEU A 133 21.81 -9.22 -0.38
CA LEU A 133 21.40 -9.69 -1.70
C LEU A 133 22.04 -8.85 -2.81
N ASN A 134 22.06 -7.52 -2.66
CA ASN A 134 22.65 -6.62 -3.64
C ASN A 134 24.14 -6.91 -3.84
N HIS A 135 24.90 -7.10 -2.76
CA HIS A 135 26.31 -7.50 -2.88
C HIS A 135 26.49 -8.84 -3.59
N LEU A 136 25.65 -9.83 -3.28
CA LEU A 136 25.71 -11.14 -3.92
C LEU A 136 25.39 -11.06 -5.41
N PHE A 137 24.31 -10.38 -5.80
CA PHE A 137 23.87 -10.26 -7.19
C PHE A 137 24.67 -9.24 -8.01
N ALA A 138 25.39 -8.32 -7.36
CA ALA A 138 26.33 -7.43 -8.03
C ALA A 138 27.68 -8.10 -8.33
N ASN A 139 28.00 -9.23 -7.71
CA ASN A 139 29.21 -9.98 -8.00
C ASN A 139 29.12 -10.62 -9.40
N GLU A 140 30.04 -10.27 -10.31
CA GLU A 140 30.00 -10.70 -11.71
C GLU A 140 30.07 -12.22 -11.90
N ASP A 141 30.87 -12.92 -11.09
CA ASP A 141 31.00 -14.37 -11.19
C ASP A 141 29.73 -15.08 -10.71
N PHE A 142 29.14 -14.59 -9.62
CA PHE A 142 27.87 -15.09 -9.12
C PHE A 142 26.73 -14.83 -10.11
N ASP A 143 26.59 -13.61 -10.63
CA ASP A 143 25.54 -13.26 -11.59
C ASP A 143 25.67 -14.07 -12.89
N ARG A 144 26.89 -14.29 -13.40
CA ARG A 144 27.14 -15.17 -14.55
C ARG A 144 26.66 -16.59 -14.28
N TYR A 145 27.04 -17.18 -13.14
CA TYR A 145 26.63 -18.53 -12.76
C TYR A 145 25.10 -18.62 -12.56
N TYR A 146 24.53 -17.64 -11.87
CA TYR A 146 23.09 -17.56 -11.61
C TYR A 146 22.26 -17.53 -12.90
N ARG A 147 22.65 -16.71 -13.89
CA ARG A 147 21.99 -16.67 -15.20
C ARG A 147 22.06 -18.00 -15.96
N GLN A 148 23.20 -18.69 -15.89
CA GLN A 148 23.34 -20.02 -16.50
C GLN A 148 22.45 -21.05 -15.82
N THR A 149 22.38 -21.06 -14.49
CA THR A 149 21.48 -21.93 -13.74
C THR A 149 20.02 -21.66 -14.06
N LEU A 150 19.61 -20.40 -14.17
CA LEU A 150 18.25 -20.05 -14.61
C LEU A 150 17.93 -20.56 -16.02
N LEU A 151 18.88 -20.48 -16.96
CA LEU A 151 18.72 -21.04 -18.31
C LEU A 151 18.60 -22.57 -18.30
N ALA A 152 19.38 -23.25 -17.47
CA ALA A 152 19.31 -24.70 -17.32
C ALA A 152 17.95 -25.16 -16.76
N VAL A 153 17.42 -24.46 -15.76
CA VAL A 153 16.06 -24.71 -15.25
C VAL A 153 15.01 -24.42 -16.32
N LYS A 154 15.12 -23.29 -17.03
CA LYS A 154 14.19 -22.92 -18.11
C LYS A 154 14.18 -23.93 -19.26
N ASN A 155 15.32 -24.52 -19.58
CA ASN A 155 15.47 -25.53 -20.62
C ASN A 155 15.16 -26.96 -20.11
N ASN A 156 14.65 -27.10 -18.88
CA ASN A 156 14.33 -28.37 -18.24
C ASN A 156 15.54 -29.32 -18.08
N THR A 157 16.77 -28.81 -18.11
CA THR A 157 17.99 -29.62 -17.88
C THR A 157 18.32 -29.73 -16.39
N LEU A 158 17.81 -28.81 -15.56
CA LEU A 158 17.85 -28.88 -14.10
C LEU A 158 16.45 -28.71 -13.50
N SER A 159 16.17 -29.43 -12.41
CA SER A 159 14.99 -29.16 -11.59
C SER A 159 15.18 -27.88 -10.77
N PRO A 160 14.11 -27.17 -10.35
CA PRO A 160 14.22 -26.01 -9.46
C PRO A 160 14.96 -26.32 -8.15
N ARG A 161 14.77 -27.52 -7.59
CA ARG A 161 15.48 -27.96 -6.36
C ARG A 161 16.98 -28.12 -6.61
N THR A 162 17.37 -28.66 -7.77
CA THR A 162 18.77 -28.81 -8.13
C THR A 162 19.41 -27.47 -8.46
N GLY A 163 18.70 -26.54 -9.09
CA GLY A 163 19.22 -25.21 -9.40
C GLY A 163 19.45 -24.33 -8.16
N LEU A 164 18.70 -24.56 -7.08
CA LEU A 164 18.90 -23.84 -5.80
C LEU A 164 20.08 -24.39 -4.98
N ARG A 165 20.41 -25.68 -5.11
CA ARG A 165 21.44 -26.36 -4.32
C ARG A 165 22.82 -26.16 -4.91
#